data_AF-A0A0Q9TXW4-F1
#
_entry.id   AF-A0A0Q9TXW4-F1
#
_cell.length_a   1.000
_cell.length_b   1.000
_cell.length_c   1.000
_cell.angle_alpha   90.00
_cell.angle_beta   90.00
_cell.angle_gamma   90.00
#
_symmetry.space_group_name_H-M   'P 1'
#
loop_
_entity.id
_entity.type
_entity.pdbx_description
1 polymer ?
#
loop_
_entity_poly.entity_id
_entity_poly.type
_entity_poly.pdbx_seq_one_letter_code
_entity_poly.pdbx_strand_id
1 'polypeptide(L)'
;MKKLVCMIIMLALLTACAKKGTYPSQLMWDDTIYGVSTEIVESKDIGDEIGEIRKKVSPMPQKNGEANDTEVGSKLYKIWGVDQKNSVAIKKNDTYVKATKY
;
A
#
# COMPACT_ATOMS: atom_id res chain seq x y z
N MET A 1 -32.06 -8.46 -40.50
CA MET A 1 -32.26 -8.70 -39.04
C MET A 1 -31.06 -9.38 -38.37
N LYS A 2 -30.50 -10.47 -38.93
CA LYS A 2 -29.31 -11.15 -38.35
C LYS A 2 -28.10 -10.23 -38.10
N LYS A 3 -27.79 -9.32 -39.03
CA LYS A 3 -26.68 -8.35 -38.88
C LYS A 3 -26.91 -7.32 -37.76
N LEU A 4 -28.17 -6.93 -37.52
CA LEU A 4 -28.55 -5.98 -36.46
C LEU A 4 -28.47 -6.64 -35.07
N VAL A 5 -28.87 -7.91 -34.98
CA VAL A 5 -28.76 -8.72 -33.75
C VAL A 5 -27.28 -8.95 -33.39
N CYS A 6 -26.42 -9.25 -34.37
CA CYS A 6 -24.98 -9.38 -34.12
C CYS A 6 -24.34 -8.05 -33.67
N MET A 7 -24.80 -6.92 -34.20
CA MET A 7 -24.30 -5.60 -33.82
C MET A 7 -24.68 -5.22 -32.38
N ILE A 8 -25.90 -5.55 -31.94
CA ILE A 8 -26.35 -5.32 -30.56
C ILE A 8 -25.59 -6.20 -29.56
N ILE A 9 -25.25 -7.44 -29.94
CA ILE A 9 -24.45 -8.36 -29.10
C ILE A 9 -23.01 -7.86 -28.94
N MET A 10 -22.41 -7.25 -29.97
CA MET A 10 -21.07 -6.64 -29.86
C MET A 10 -21.05 -5.39 -28.98
N LEU A 11 -22.09 -4.56 -28.99
CA LEU A 11 -22.16 -3.38 -28.11
C LEU A 11 -22.32 -3.77 -26.62
N ALA A 12 -22.98 -4.89 -26.33
CA ALA A 12 -23.18 -5.36 -24.95
C ALA A 12 -21.88 -5.88 -24.28
N LEU A 13 -20.85 -6.22 -25.06
CA LEU A 13 -19.55 -6.71 -24.56
C LEU A 13 -18.57 -5.57 -24.20
N LEU A 14 -18.93 -4.30 -24.47
CA LEU A 14 -18.08 -3.13 -24.18
C LEU A 14 -18.25 -2.55 -22.76
N THR A 15 -19.13 -3.12 -21.93
CA THR A 15 -19.22 -2.77 -20.49
C THR A 15 -18.09 -3.43 -19.71
N ALA A 16 -16.85 -3.19 -20.15
CA ALA A 16 -15.65 -3.52 -19.41
C ALA A 16 -15.69 -2.75 -18.09
N CYS A 17 -15.62 -3.48 -16.98
CA CYS A 17 -15.61 -2.97 -15.61
C CYS A 17 -14.79 -1.67 -15.49
N ALA A 18 -15.45 -0.56 -15.20
CA ALA A 18 -14.77 0.60 -14.63
C ALA A 18 -14.22 0.17 -13.27
N LYS A 19 -12.90 -0.12 -13.20
CA LYS A 19 -12.23 -0.30 -11.91
C LYS A 19 -12.38 1.01 -11.16
N LYS A 20 -13.27 1.04 -10.17
CA LYS A 20 -13.34 2.11 -9.18
C LYS A 20 -11.95 2.20 -8.56
N GLY A 21 -11.23 3.30 -8.81
CA GLY A 21 -9.86 3.45 -8.33
C GLY A 21 -9.82 3.24 -6.81
N THR A 22 -9.11 2.22 -6.36
CA THR A 22 -8.84 2.01 -4.93
C THR A 22 -7.72 2.95 -4.54
N TYR A 23 -7.92 3.74 -3.48
CA TYR A 23 -6.86 4.57 -2.94
C TYR A 23 -5.69 3.67 -2.48
N PRO A 24 -4.43 3.99 -2.81
CA PRO A 24 -3.29 3.13 -2.49
C PRO A 24 -3.09 2.97 -0.98
N SER A 25 -2.62 1.81 -0.55
CA SER A 25 -2.22 1.56 0.85
C SER A 25 -0.99 2.42 1.18
N GLN A 26 -1.10 3.29 2.18
CA GLN A 26 -0.09 4.29 2.54
C GLN A 26 0.05 4.50 4.05
N LEU A 27 1.21 4.97 4.48
CA LEU A 27 1.50 5.46 5.83
C LEU A 27 2.37 6.72 5.78
N MET A 28 2.31 7.52 6.84
CA MET A 28 3.18 8.68 7.05
C MET A 28 4.19 8.38 8.16
N TRP A 29 5.48 8.55 7.87
CA TRP A 29 6.56 8.43 8.84
C TRP A 29 7.73 9.35 8.49
N ASP A 30 8.35 9.98 9.49
CA ASP A 30 9.44 10.94 9.28
C ASP A 30 9.12 11.99 8.19
N ASP A 31 7.90 12.52 8.25
CA ASP A 31 7.32 13.51 7.33
C ASP A 31 7.32 13.07 5.85
N THR A 32 7.40 11.75 5.61
CA THR A 32 7.37 11.12 4.30
C THR A 32 6.20 10.16 4.19
N ILE A 33 5.49 10.21 3.06
CA ILE A 33 4.45 9.24 2.72
C ILE A 33 5.11 8.05 2.03
N TYR A 34 4.84 6.86 2.55
CA TYR A 34 5.27 5.61 1.96
C TYR A 34 4.07 4.83 1.43
N GLY A 35 4.18 4.32 0.20
CA GLY A 35 3.27 3.33 -0.36
C GLY A 35 3.63 1.95 0.15
N VAL A 36 2.67 1.27 0.77
CA VAL A 36 2.84 -0.10 1.28
C VAL A 36 2.70 -1.08 0.11
N SER A 37 3.73 -1.90 -0.09
CA SER A 37 3.76 -2.91 -1.15
C SER A 37 3.41 -4.31 -0.61
N THR A 38 3.36 -5.28 -1.51
CA THR A 38 3.31 -6.71 -1.17
C THR A 38 4.70 -7.36 -1.16
N GLU A 39 5.78 -6.59 -1.38
CA GLU A 39 7.16 -7.09 -1.34
C GLU A 39 7.53 -7.45 0.10
N ILE A 40 8.00 -8.67 0.32
CA ILE A 40 8.45 -9.15 1.62
C ILE A 40 9.92 -8.77 1.81
N VAL A 41 10.26 -8.29 3.00
CA VAL A 41 11.64 -8.07 3.43
C VAL A 41 12.05 -9.24 4.32
N GLU A 42 13.17 -9.88 4.01
CA GLU A 42 13.66 -11.00 4.83
C GLU A 42 14.08 -10.51 6.22
N SER A 43 13.79 -11.31 7.26
CA SER A 43 14.09 -10.93 8.65
C SER A 43 15.57 -10.61 8.90
N LYS A 44 16.49 -11.21 8.12
CA LYS A 44 17.93 -10.94 8.19
C LYS A 44 18.33 -9.56 7.68
N ASP A 45 17.43 -8.85 7.00
CA ASP A 45 17.68 -7.52 6.43
C ASP A 45 16.95 -6.42 7.25
N ILE A 46 16.29 -6.80 8.36
CA ILE A 46 15.56 -5.89 9.24
C ILE A 46 16.52 -5.28 10.27
N GLY A 47 16.52 -3.95 10.35
CA GLY A 47 17.27 -3.19 11.35
C GLY A 47 16.41 -2.74 12.53
N ASP A 48 16.80 -1.62 13.15
CA ASP A 48 16.16 -1.10 14.36
C ASP A 48 14.67 -0.80 14.15
N GLU A 49 13.86 -1.01 15.20
CA GLU A 49 12.52 -0.42 15.28
C GLU A 49 12.64 1.10 15.31
N ILE A 50 11.92 1.78 14.42
CA ILE A 50 11.92 3.24 14.30
C ILE A 50 10.61 3.85 14.73
N GLY A 51 9.51 3.08 14.73
CA GLY A 51 8.19 3.65 14.92
C GLY A 51 7.06 2.63 14.98
N GLU A 52 5.85 3.17 15.03
CA GLU A 52 4.63 2.38 15.12
C GLU A 52 3.46 3.15 14.50
N ILE A 53 2.54 2.41 13.88
CA ILE A 53 1.24 2.93 13.45
C ILE A 53 0.34 3.11 14.67
N ARG A 54 -0.03 4.36 14.95
CA ARG A 54 -0.84 4.75 16.12
C ARG A 54 -2.29 5.04 15.77
N LYS A 55 -2.58 5.30 14.50
CA LYS A 55 -3.93 5.70 14.07
C LYS A 55 -4.20 5.29 12.63
N LYS A 56 -5.38 4.71 12.41
CA LYS A 56 -5.92 4.46 11.07
C LYS A 56 -6.77 5.66 10.62
N VAL A 57 -6.56 6.14 9.40
CA VAL A 57 -7.26 7.29 8.81
C VAL A 57 -7.75 6.98 7.39
N SER A 58 -8.53 7.86 6.78
CA SER A 58 -8.96 7.69 5.38
C SER A 58 -9.22 9.05 4.74
N PRO A 59 -8.88 9.25 3.45
CA PRO A 59 -8.13 8.32 2.60
C PRO A 59 -6.60 8.44 2.78
N MET A 60 -6.11 9.61 3.16
CA MET A 60 -4.67 9.96 3.12
C MET A 60 -4.12 10.18 4.53
N PRO A 61 -2.99 9.54 4.91
CA PRO A 61 -2.29 9.85 6.16
C PRO A 61 -1.58 11.20 6.09
N GLN A 62 -1.63 11.97 7.18
CA GLN A 62 -1.06 13.32 7.22
C GLN A 62 -0.02 13.51 8.33
N LYS A 63 -0.03 12.67 9.37
CA LYS A 63 0.87 12.77 10.52
C LYS A 63 1.66 11.49 10.73
N ASN A 64 2.88 11.60 11.26
CA ASN A 64 3.72 10.45 11.58
C ASN A 64 2.97 9.44 12.48
N GLY A 65 2.97 8.17 12.06
CA GLY A 65 2.22 7.10 12.72
C GLY A 65 0.77 6.96 12.26
N GLU A 66 0.32 7.72 11.26
CA GLU A 66 -0.96 7.48 10.58
C GLU A 66 -0.79 6.55 9.38
N ALA A 67 -1.76 5.66 9.16
CA ALA A 67 -1.87 4.84 7.96
C ALA A 67 -3.33 4.72 7.51
N ASN A 68 -3.57 4.46 6.23
CA ASN A 68 -4.95 4.31 5.74
C ASN A 68 -5.47 2.87 5.72
N ASP A 69 -4.56 1.92 5.62
CA ASP A 69 -4.89 0.51 5.42
C ASP A 69 -4.09 -0.42 6.35
N THR A 70 -2.97 0.05 6.91
CA THR A 70 -2.17 -0.69 7.90
C THR A 70 -2.80 -0.63 9.30
N GLU A 71 -2.72 -1.73 10.05
CA GLU A 71 -3.31 -1.85 11.39
C GLU A 71 -2.57 -1.03 12.45
N VAL A 72 -3.32 -0.51 13.43
CA VAL A 72 -2.75 0.15 14.61
C VAL A 72 -1.96 -0.89 15.43
N GLY A 73 -0.79 -0.51 15.93
CA GLY A 73 0.14 -1.42 16.58
C GLY A 73 1.23 -1.97 15.65
N SER A 74 1.07 -1.84 14.33
CA SER A 74 2.09 -2.30 13.37
C SER A 74 3.39 -1.53 13.58
N LYS A 75 4.49 -2.26 13.76
CA LYS A 75 5.82 -1.71 14.01
C LYS A 75 6.55 -1.39 12.71
N LEU A 76 7.30 -0.29 12.71
CA LEU A 76 8.11 0.19 11.60
C LEU A 76 9.58 -0.05 11.89
N TYR A 77 10.33 -0.51 10.91
CA TYR A 77 11.74 -0.86 11.03
C TYR A 77 12.58 -0.27 9.90
N LYS A 78 13.87 -0.06 10.17
CA LYS A 78 14.86 0.15 9.12
C LYS A 78 15.04 -1.13 8.30
N ILE A 79 15.52 -0.97 7.07
CA ILE A 79 16.04 -2.06 6.25
C ILE A 79 17.54 -1.84 6.13
N TRP A 80 18.36 -2.81 6.53
CA TRP A 80 19.82 -2.67 6.47
C TRP A 80 20.30 -2.45 5.03
N GLY A 81 21.23 -1.52 4.86
CA GLY A 81 21.73 -1.13 3.54
C GLY A 81 20.79 -0.25 2.70
N VAL A 82 19.62 0.14 3.23
CA VAL A 82 18.66 1.02 2.55
C VAL A 82 18.47 2.30 3.36
N ASP A 83 18.53 3.47 2.70
CA ASP A 83 18.19 4.75 3.33
C ASP A 83 16.70 4.76 3.71
N GLN A 84 16.41 5.08 4.98
CA GLN A 84 15.05 5.17 5.51
C GLN A 84 14.17 6.10 4.67
N LYS A 85 14.74 7.18 4.10
CA LYS A 85 14.02 8.13 3.22
C LYS A 85 13.50 7.49 1.94
N ASN A 86 14.05 6.35 1.54
CA ASN A 86 13.64 5.60 0.36
C ASN A 86 12.69 4.47 0.71
N SER A 87 12.97 3.71 1.78
CA SER A 87 12.12 2.58 2.18
C SER A 87 12.21 2.25 3.66
N VAL A 88 11.10 1.74 4.18
CA VAL A 88 10.97 1.19 5.53
C VAL A 88 10.29 -0.17 5.48
N ALA A 89 10.48 -0.98 6.51
CA ALA A 89 9.73 -2.24 6.68
C ALA A 89 8.61 -2.06 7.71
N ILE A 90 7.48 -2.73 7.47
CA ILE A 90 6.34 -2.79 8.38
C ILE A 90 6.17 -4.24 8.81
N LYS A 91 6.11 -4.49 10.12
CA LYS A 91 5.73 -5.81 10.62
C LYS A 91 4.22 -5.96 10.61
N LYS A 92 3.73 -6.90 9.78
CA LYS A 92 2.35 -7.35 9.75
C LYS A 92 2.33 -8.81 10.17
N ASN A 93 1.83 -9.09 11.37
CA ASN A 93 1.92 -10.41 12.00
C ASN A 93 3.39 -10.89 12.08
N ASP A 94 3.71 -12.02 11.46
CA ASP A 94 5.04 -12.62 11.45
C ASP A 94 5.88 -12.25 10.22
N THR A 95 5.38 -11.36 9.35
CA THR A 95 6.05 -10.99 8.09
C THR A 95 6.38 -9.50 8.06
N TYR A 96 7.53 -9.17 7.48
CA TYR A 96 7.90 -7.79 7.19
C TYR A 96 7.59 -7.47 5.73
N VAL A 97 6.81 -6.41 5.50
CA VAL A 97 6.50 -5.92 4.16
C VAL A 97 7.19 -4.57 3.92
N LYS A 98 7.65 -4.36 2.70
CA LYS A 98 8.34 -3.13 2.31
C LYS A 98 7.34 -2.02 2.03
N ALA A 99 7.64 -0.83 2.50
CA ALA A 99 6.99 0.40 2.09
C ALA A 99 8.03 1.34 1.48
N THR A 100 7.74 1.86 0.29
CA THR A 100 8.65 2.72 -0.48
C THR A 100 8.07 4.11 -0.53
N LYS A 101 8.92 5.14 -0.49
CA LYS A 101 8.49 6.53 -0.65
C LYS A 101 7.56 6.68 -1.88
N TYR A 102 6.39 7.28 -1.64
CA TYR A 102 5.37 7.53 -2.67
C TYR A 102 5.70 8.80 -3.48
#